data_AF-A0A4Y2MI62-F1
#
_entry.id   AF-A0A4Y2MI62-F1
#
_cell.length_a   1.000
_cell.length_b   1.000
_cell.length_c   1.000
_cell.angle_alpha   90.00
_cell.angle_beta   90.00
_cell.angle_gamma   90.00
#
_symmetry.space_group_name_H-M   'P 1'
#
loop_
_entity.id
_entity.type
_entity.pdbx_description
1 polymer ?
#
loop_
_entity_poly.entity_id
_entity_poly.type
_entity_poly.pdbx_seq_one_letter_code
_entity_poly.pdbx_strand_id
1 'polypeptide(L)'
;MLQKEDIYIDVACNLLKGLTAQIKDCRGTIVNEVLQEAKQSYFTLNVEPSFKEVRKRNKKRFFDEKCEDESSEISRHKKFKLASLQVNDRIEAELGRRFQSMQQVNEIFGFLPSKQLTTLDNKTLSEKATTLANLYRDDLNKDELSVEIESFKYSVIGSENVAGNE
;
A
#
# COMPACT_ATOMS: atom_id res chain seq x y z
N MET A 1 -5.34 0.61 14.28
CA MET A 1 -3.88 0.36 14.19
C MET A 1 -3.18 1.11 13.04
N LEU A 2 -3.81 2.03 12.32
CA LEU A 2 -3.14 2.98 11.40
C LEU A 2 -3.51 4.45 11.66
N GLN A 3 -4.40 4.69 12.63
CA GLN A 3 -4.97 5.98 12.99
C GLN A 3 -4.93 6.18 14.52
N LYS A 4 -3.83 5.78 15.17
CA LYS A 4 -3.60 6.23 16.55
C LYS A 4 -3.05 7.65 16.49
N GLU A 5 -3.45 8.45 17.47
CA GLU A 5 -3.14 9.89 17.56
C GLU A 5 -1.63 10.18 17.49
N ASP A 6 -0.79 9.25 17.98
CA ASP A 6 0.65 9.47 18.13
C ASP A 6 1.54 8.69 17.13
N ILE A 7 1.05 8.31 15.94
CA ILE A 7 1.89 7.62 14.95
C ILE A 7 2.71 8.63 14.14
N TYR A 8 4.04 8.56 14.25
CA TYR A 8 4.95 9.30 13.38
C TYR A 8 4.77 8.93 11.91
N ILE A 9 4.84 9.92 11.03
CA ILE A 9 4.58 9.76 9.59
C ILE A 9 5.52 8.74 8.92
N ASP A 10 6.75 8.58 9.41
CA ASP A 10 7.72 7.62 8.91
C ASP A 10 7.31 6.18 9.25
N VAL A 11 6.88 5.94 10.48
CA VAL A 11 6.33 4.66 10.94
C VAL A 11 5.07 4.31 10.15
N ALA A 12 4.15 5.26 10.00
CA ALA A 12 2.95 5.06 9.19
C ALA A 12 3.30 4.71 7.73
N CYS A 13 4.23 5.45 7.12
CA CYS A 13 4.71 5.16 5.76
C CYS A 13 5.31 3.76 5.64
N ASN A 14 6.09 3.32 6.61
CA ASN A 14 6.72 1.99 6.59
C ASN A 14 5.68 0.86 6.72
N LEU A 15 4.70 1.01 7.61
CA LEU A 15 3.60 0.06 7.75
C LEU A 15 2.79 -0.06 6.45
N LEU A 16 2.47 1.08 5.83
CA LEU A 16 1.72 1.13 4.58
C LEU A 16 2.49 0.55 3.40
N LYS A 17 3.82 0.78 3.33
CA LYS A 17 4.70 0.12 2.36
C LYS A 17 4.67 -1.39 2.54
N GLY A 18 4.78 -1.87 3.78
CA GLY A 18 4.67 -3.30 4.10
C GLY A 18 3.33 -3.91 3.68
N LEU A 19 2.22 -3.25 4.02
CA LEU A 19 0.88 -3.68 3.61
C LEU A 19 0.72 -3.73 2.09
N THR A 20 1.23 -2.71 1.38
CA THR A 20 1.18 -2.66 -0.09
C THR A 20 1.95 -3.83 -0.72
N ALA A 21 3.12 -4.17 -0.16
CA ALA A 21 3.90 -5.32 -0.61
C ALA A 21 3.13 -6.64 -0.38
N GLN A 22 2.51 -6.81 0.79
CA GLN A 22 1.70 -8.00 1.10
C GLN A 22 0.52 -8.18 0.12
N ILE A 23 -0.18 -7.11 -0.22
CA ILE A 23 -1.32 -7.16 -1.17
C ILE A 23 -0.85 -7.52 -2.58
N LYS A 24 0.33 -7.02 -2.97
CA LYS A 24 0.95 -7.36 -4.25
C LYS A 24 1.32 -8.85 -4.32
N ASP A 25 1.91 -9.38 -3.26
CA ASP A 25 2.29 -10.80 -3.17
C ASP A 25 1.06 -11.71 -3.11
N CYS A 26 0.01 -11.29 -2.39
CA CYS A 26 -1.25 -12.03 -2.26
C CYS A 26 -1.94 -12.28 -3.62
N ARG A 27 -1.67 -11.47 -4.64
CA ARG A 27 -2.24 -11.64 -5.99
C ARG A 27 -2.06 -13.06 -6.55
N GLY A 28 -0.96 -13.73 -6.22
CA GLY A 28 -0.68 -15.11 -6.67
C GLY A 28 -1.54 -16.18 -6.00
N THR A 29 -1.99 -15.93 -4.76
CA THR A 29 -2.67 -16.92 -3.90
C THR A 29 -4.15 -16.60 -3.65
N ILE A 30 -4.56 -15.34 -3.83
CA ILE A 30 -5.89 -14.81 -3.50
C ILE A 30 -7.04 -15.65 -4.05
N VAL A 31 -6.92 -16.13 -5.30
CA VAL A 31 -7.99 -16.91 -5.95
C VAL A 31 -8.20 -18.24 -5.22
N ASN A 32 -7.12 -18.88 -4.79
CA ASN A 32 -7.20 -20.15 -4.07
C ASN A 32 -7.68 -19.94 -2.65
N GLU A 33 -7.17 -18.93 -1.95
CA GLU A 33 -7.56 -18.59 -0.58
C GLU A 33 -9.06 -18.28 -0.49
N VAL A 34 -9.56 -17.37 -1.32
CA VAL A 34 -10.98 -16.99 -1.35
C VAL A 34 -11.85 -18.18 -1.77
N LEU A 35 -11.37 -19.03 -2.69
CA LEU A 35 -12.11 -20.24 -3.07
C LEU A 35 -12.21 -21.23 -1.91
N GLN A 36 -11.15 -21.42 -1.12
CA GLN A 36 -11.16 -22.32 0.03
C GLN A 36 -12.06 -21.78 1.14
N GLU A 37 -11.99 -20.48 1.44
CA GLU A 37 -12.85 -19.84 2.44
C GLU A 37 -14.34 -19.92 2.04
N ALA A 38 -14.65 -19.70 0.76
CA ALA A 38 -15.99 -19.88 0.24
C ALA A 38 -16.45 -21.34 0.40
N LYS A 39 -15.62 -22.33 0.04
CA LYS A 39 -15.95 -23.76 0.23
C LYS A 39 -16.26 -24.09 1.69
N GLN A 40 -15.47 -23.59 2.63
CA GLN A 40 -15.71 -23.81 4.06
C GLN A 40 -17.06 -23.25 4.49
N SER A 41 -17.40 -22.03 4.04
CA SER A 41 -18.70 -21.42 4.32
C SER A 41 -19.86 -22.27 3.77
N TYR A 42 -19.72 -22.83 2.56
CA TYR A 42 -20.71 -23.74 1.97
C TYR A 42 -20.89 -25.03 2.77
N PHE A 43 -19.79 -25.64 3.24
CA PHE A 43 -19.85 -26.82 4.10
C PHE A 43 -20.55 -26.52 5.43
N THR A 44 -20.29 -25.37 6.05
CA THR A 44 -21.01 -24.93 7.26
C THR A 44 -22.51 -24.79 7.03
N LEU A 45 -22.93 -24.36 5.83
CA LEU A 45 -24.34 -24.21 5.45
C LEU A 45 -24.98 -25.51 4.94
N ASN A 46 -24.23 -26.62 4.92
CA ASN A 46 -24.66 -27.90 4.36
C ASN A 46 -25.10 -27.80 2.89
N VAL A 47 -24.46 -26.90 2.13
CA VAL A 47 -24.69 -26.69 0.69
C VAL A 47 -23.48 -27.20 -0.09
N GLU A 48 -23.72 -27.91 -1.19
CA GLU A 48 -22.65 -28.40 -2.06
C GLU A 48 -21.89 -27.23 -2.72
N PRO A 49 -20.55 -27.13 -2.56
CA PRO A 49 -19.75 -26.08 -3.17
C PRO A 49 -19.43 -26.42 -4.64
N SER A 50 -20.33 -26.05 -5.56
CA SER A 50 -20.13 -26.24 -7.00
C SER A 50 -20.55 -25.02 -7.84
N PHE A 51 -19.81 -24.78 -8.92
CA PHE A 51 -20.19 -23.78 -9.92
C PHE A 51 -21.25 -24.36 -10.85
N LYS A 52 -22.54 -24.15 -10.55
CA LYS A 52 -23.63 -24.67 -11.40
C LYS A 52 -23.51 -24.13 -12.84
N GLU A 53 -23.63 -24.98 -13.84
CA GLU A 53 -23.71 -24.51 -15.23
C GLU A 53 -25.15 -24.09 -15.56
N VAL A 54 -25.31 -22.97 -16.29
CA VAL A 54 -26.63 -22.59 -16.80
C VAL A 54 -26.87 -23.38 -18.08
N ARG A 55 -28.05 -23.98 -18.21
CA ARG A 55 -28.47 -24.61 -19.47
C ARG A 55 -28.35 -23.60 -20.62
N LYS A 56 -27.53 -23.92 -21.62
CA LYS A 56 -27.51 -23.15 -22.87
C LYS A 56 -28.80 -23.42 -23.66
N ARG A 57 -29.50 -22.36 -24.06
CA ARG A 57 -30.71 -22.48 -24.88
C ARG A 57 -30.30 -22.70 -26.33
N ASN A 58 -30.68 -23.84 -26.91
CA ASN A 58 -30.53 -24.06 -28.33
C ASN A 58 -31.42 -23.07 -29.10
N LYS A 59 -30.80 -22.23 -29.94
CA LYS A 59 -31.48 -21.40 -30.93
C LYS A 59 -31.48 -22.14 -32.26
N LYS A 60 -32.58 -22.09 -33.02
CA LYS A 60 -32.60 -22.54 -34.42
C LYS A 60 -31.60 -21.68 -35.19
N ARG A 61 -30.72 -22.32 -35.96
CA ARG A 61 -29.77 -21.63 -36.85
C ARG A 61 -30.13 -21.85 -38.31
N PHE A 62 -29.86 -20.86 -39.15
CA PHE A 62 -29.98 -20.99 -40.61
C PHE A 62 -28.73 -21.67 -41.20
N PHE A 63 -28.88 -22.28 -42.38
CA PHE A 63 -27.83 -23.07 -43.03
C PHE A 63 -26.52 -22.29 -43.26
N ASP A 64 -26.61 -20.99 -43.52
CA ASP A 64 -25.46 -20.10 -43.76
C ASP A 64 -25.09 -19.22 -42.55
N GLU A 65 -25.72 -19.43 -41.39
CA GLU A 65 -25.44 -18.64 -40.19
C GLU A 65 -24.06 -19.03 -39.62
N LYS A 66 -23.09 -18.11 -39.72
CA LYS A 66 -21.78 -18.27 -39.09
C LYS A 66 -21.95 -18.53 -37.60
N CYS A 67 -21.11 -19.41 -37.04
CA CYS A 67 -21.18 -19.76 -35.63
C CYS A 67 -21.09 -18.49 -34.76
N GLU A 68 -22.07 -18.27 -33.85
CA GLU A 68 -21.90 -17.31 -32.76
C GLU A 68 -20.60 -17.67 -32.04
N ASP A 69 -19.76 -16.66 -31.82
CA ASP A 69 -18.45 -16.81 -31.19
C ASP A 69 -18.67 -17.40 -29.78
N GLU A 70 -18.50 -18.73 -29.64
CA GLU A 70 -18.64 -19.45 -28.37
C GLU A 70 -17.65 -18.92 -27.31
N SER A 71 -16.70 -18.08 -27.74
CA SER A 71 -15.77 -17.28 -26.95
C SER A 71 -16.44 -16.33 -25.93
N SER A 72 -17.71 -15.96 -26.15
CA SER A 72 -18.40 -14.91 -25.39
C SER A 72 -18.93 -15.34 -24.01
N GLU A 73 -19.07 -16.65 -23.73
CA GLU A 73 -19.48 -17.14 -22.42
C GLU A 73 -18.27 -17.59 -21.57
N ILE A 74 -17.67 -16.65 -20.86
CA ILE A 74 -16.69 -16.94 -19.81
C ILE A 74 -17.36 -17.83 -18.73
N SER A 75 -16.81 -19.02 -18.47
CA SER A 75 -17.26 -19.92 -17.39
C SER A 75 -17.35 -19.19 -16.05
N ARG A 76 -18.31 -19.57 -15.19
CA ARG A 76 -18.49 -18.98 -13.85
C ARG A 76 -17.20 -19.03 -13.01
N HIS A 77 -16.43 -20.10 -13.13
CA HIS A 77 -15.13 -20.22 -12.46
C HIS A 77 -14.14 -19.16 -12.94
N LYS A 78 -14.08 -18.93 -14.26
CA LYS A 78 -13.24 -17.86 -14.85
C LYS A 78 -13.73 -16.47 -14.43
N LYS A 79 -15.04 -16.24 -14.35
CA LYS A 79 -15.63 -14.99 -13.84
C LYS A 79 -15.26 -14.74 -12.38
N PHE A 80 -15.36 -15.76 -11.53
CA PHE A 80 -14.93 -15.70 -10.13
C PHE A 80 -13.44 -15.34 -10.03
N LYS A 81 -12.58 -16.07 -10.75
CA LYS A 81 -11.14 -15.78 -10.80
C LYS A 81 -10.84 -14.35 -11.22
N LEU A 82 -11.51 -13.87 -12.28
CA LEU A 82 -11.34 -12.49 -12.75
C LEU A 82 -11.77 -11.48 -11.70
N ALA A 83 -12.93 -11.67 -11.07
CA ALA A 83 -13.44 -10.78 -10.02
C ALA A 83 -12.50 -10.71 -8.81
N SER A 84 -11.99 -11.84 -8.33
CA SER A 84 -11.03 -11.88 -7.21
C SER A 84 -9.75 -11.11 -7.53
N LEU A 85 -9.20 -11.28 -8.74
CA LEU A 85 -8.01 -10.53 -9.18
C LEU A 85 -8.30 -9.05 -9.33
N GLN A 86 -9.45 -8.68 -9.89
CA GLN A 86 -9.86 -7.28 -10.03
C GLN A 86 -9.99 -6.56 -8.69
N VAL A 87 -10.51 -7.24 -7.66
CA VAL A 87 -10.58 -6.68 -6.31
C VAL A 87 -9.17 -6.42 -5.76
N ASN A 88 -8.26 -7.38 -5.89
CA ASN A 88 -6.87 -7.20 -5.43
C ASN A 88 -6.18 -6.04 -6.18
N ASP A 89 -6.27 -6.03 -7.51
CA ASP A 89 -5.69 -4.99 -8.36
C ASP A 89 -6.29 -3.62 -8.03
N ARG A 90 -7.58 -3.55 -7.70
CA ARG A 90 -8.24 -2.31 -7.28
C ARG A 90 -7.73 -1.83 -5.92
N ILE A 91 -7.58 -2.73 -4.95
CA ILE A 91 -7.06 -2.40 -3.61
C ILE A 91 -5.63 -1.88 -3.73
N GLU A 92 -4.75 -2.57 -4.47
CA GLU A 92 -3.37 -2.15 -4.71
C GLU A 92 -3.33 -0.73 -5.31
N ALA A 93 -4.12 -0.48 -6.36
CA ALA A 93 -4.15 0.80 -7.03
C ALA A 93 -4.74 1.94 -6.14
N GLU A 94 -5.77 1.65 -5.35
CA GLU A 94 -6.35 2.63 -4.41
C GLU A 94 -5.42 2.96 -3.26
N LEU A 95 -4.77 1.96 -2.66
CA LEU A 95 -3.78 2.19 -1.60
C LEU A 95 -2.62 3.02 -2.14
N GLY A 96 -2.07 2.66 -3.31
CA GLY A 96 -1.01 3.43 -3.96
C GLY A 96 -1.39 4.90 -4.15
N ARG A 97 -2.59 5.17 -4.70
CA ARG A 97 -3.07 6.55 -4.91
C ARG A 97 -3.24 7.33 -3.60
N ARG A 98 -3.85 6.72 -2.58
CA ARG A 98 -4.15 7.41 -1.32
C ARG A 98 -2.91 7.71 -0.48
N PHE A 99 -1.87 6.89 -0.60
CA PHE A 99 -0.65 7.05 0.19
C PHE A 99 0.46 7.82 -0.52
N GLN A 100 0.31 8.13 -1.80
CA GLN A 100 1.31 8.86 -2.57
C GLN A 100 1.68 10.19 -1.90
N SER A 101 0.69 11.02 -1.52
CA SER A 101 0.96 12.31 -0.89
C SER A 101 1.64 12.16 0.47
N MET A 102 1.27 11.14 1.26
CA MET A 102 1.92 10.88 2.55
C MET A 102 3.38 10.46 2.37
N GLN A 103 3.67 9.64 1.35
CA GLN A 103 5.06 9.28 1.01
C GLN A 103 5.87 10.50 0.61
N GLN A 104 5.32 11.40 -0.22
CA GLN A 104 5.98 12.64 -0.62
C GLN A 104 6.29 13.54 0.59
N VAL A 105 5.33 13.71 1.51
CA VAL A 105 5.55 14.47 2.75
C VAL A 105 6.65 13.81 3.59
N ASN A 106 6.64 12.49 3.71
CA ASN A 106 7.67 11.77 4.46
C ASN A 106 9.06 11.82 3.79
N GLU A 107 9.13 11.88 2.46
CA GLU A 107 10.41 12.04 1.74
C GLU A 107 11.05 13.40 2.02
N ILE A 108 10.22 14.45 2.13
CA ILE A 108 10.66 15.83 2.38
C ILE A 108 10.94 16.05 3.88
N PHE A 109 10.01 15.67 4.76
CA PHE A 109 10.04 16.03 6.18
C PHE A 109 10.33 14.87 7.13
N GLY A 110 10.35 13.62 6.64
CA GLY A 110 10.44 12.43 7.48
C GLY A 110 11.76 12.26 8.23
N PHE A 111 12.74 13.14 8.02
CA PHE A 111 14.00 13.16 8.78
C PHE A 111 13.95 14.03 10.04
N LEU A 112 12.94 14.90 10.17
CA LEU A 112 12.77 15.81 11.30
C LEU A 112 12.36 15.12 12.62
N PRO A 113 11.52 14.06 12.63
CA PRO A 113 11.17 13.37 13.86
C PRO A 113 12.42 12.87 14.62
N SER A 114 12.42 13.03 15.95
CA SER A 114 13.61 12.86 16.80
C SER A 114 14.37 11.56 16.57
N LYS A 115 13.67 10.43 16.41
CA LYS A 115 14.30 9.12 16.16
C LYS A 115 15.15 9.08 14.89
N GLN A 116 14.70 9.72 13.81
CA GLN A 116 15.44 9.76 12.54
C GLN A 116 16.58 10.79 12.63
N LEU A 117 16.29 11.93 13.26
CA LEU A 117 17.24 13.01 13.44
C LEU A 117 18.49 12.56 14.22
N THR A 118 18.32 11.79 15.30
CA THR A 118 19.43 11.33 16.14
C THR A 118 20.23 10.19 15.52
N THR A 119 19.63 9.39 14.64
CA THR A 119 20.26 8.21 14.02
C THR A 119 20.99 8.53 12.71
N LEU A 120 20.55 9.53 11.95
CA LEU A 120 21.20 9.93 10.70
C LEU A 120 22.58 10.54 10.94
N ASP A 121 23.54 10.28 10.06
CA ASP A 121 24.83 10.96 10.08
C ASP A 121 24.69 12.43 9.64
N ASN A 122 25.60 13.30 10.11
CA ASN A 122 25.49 14.74 9.87
C ASN A 122 25.56 15.09 8.37
N LYS A 123 26.31 14.31 7.58
CA LYS A 123 26.40 14.54 6.14
C LYS A 123 25.05 14.30 5.47
N THR A 124 24.43 13.15 5.71
CA THR A 124 23.09 12.83 5.18
C THR A 124 22.04 13.83 5.69
N LEU A 125 22.14 14.25 6.95
CA LEU A 125 21.24 15.25 7.54
C LEU A 125 21.37 16.61 6.83
N SER A 126 22.60 17.06 6.58
CA SER A 126 22.87 18.31 5.87
C SER A 126 22.41 18.27 4.40
N GLU A 127 22.55 17.13 3.73
CA GLU A 127 22.00 16.91 2.38
C GLU A 127 20.47 17.02 2.34
N LYS A 128 19.78 16.43 3.34
CA LYS A 128 18.33 16.53 3.48
C LYS A 128 17.87 17.95 3.81
N ALA A 129 18.55 18.64 4.72
CA ALA A 129 18.29 20.04 5.04
C ALA A 129 18.49 20.95 3.82
N THR A 130 19.58 20.75 3.07
CA THR A 130 19.82 21.47 1.80
C THR A 130 18.69 21.22 0.80
N THR A 131 18.24 19.98 0.67
CA THR A 131 17.13 19.62 -0.23
C THR A 131 15.83 20.32 0.18
N LEU A 132 15.54 20.37 1.48
CA LEU A 132 14.38 21.07 2.03
C LEU A 132 14.47 22.59 1.79
N ALA A 133 15.61 23.22 2.09
CA ALA A 133 15.81 24.65 1.86
C ALA A 133 15.72 25.01 0.37
N ASN A 134 16.23 24.14 -0.51
CA ASN A 134 16.11 24.33 -1.95
C ASN A 134 14.67 24.22 -2.48
N LEU A 135 13.79 23.51 -1.77
CA LEU A 135 12.38 23.39 -2.12
C LEU A 135 11.57 24.61 -1.66
N TYR A 136 11.96 25.21 -0.53
CA TYR A 136 11.32 26.39 0.06
C TYR A 136 12.31 27.57 0.15
N ARG A 137 12.90 27.97 -1.00
CA ARG A 137 13.99 28.98 -1.04
C ARG A 137 13.58 30.36 -0.55
N ASP A 138 12.29 30.67 -0.68
CA ASP A 138 11.74 31.95 -0.26
C ASP A 138 11.52 32.00 1.26
N ASP A 139 11.41 30.84 1.91
CA ASP A 139 11.12 30.70 3.35
C ASP A 139 12.34 30.24 4.16
N LEU A 140 13.28 29.53 3.55
CA LEU A 140 14.38 28.84 4.23
C LEU A 140 15.75 29.26 3.68
N ASN A 141 16.61 29.76 4.57
CA ASN A 141 18.02 29.96 4.27
C ASN A 141 18.77 28.63 4.38
N LYS A 142 19.37 28.20 3.26
CA LYS A 142 20.11 26.94 3.17
C LYS A 142 21.28 26.86 4.17
N ASP A 143 22.09 27.90 4.24
CA ASP A 143 23.33 27.87 5.03
C ASP A 143 23.01 27.88 6.53
N GLU A 144 21.98 28.63 6.92
CA GLU A 144 21.47 28.69 8.29
C GLU A 144 20.84 27.35 8.72
N LEU A 145 19.92 26.82 7.91
CA LEU A 145 19.21 25.57 8.21
C LEU A 145 20.17 24.39 8.40
N SER A 146 21.24 24.31 7.60
CA SER A 146 22.25 23.26 7.74
C SER A 146 22.99 23.31 9.09
N VAL A 147 23.24 24.49 9.65
CA VAL A 147 23.91 24.64 10.96
C VAL A 147 22.92 24.41 12.10
N GLU A 148 21.70 24.92 11.97
CA GLU A 148 20.64 24.77 12.97
C GLU A 148 20.23 23.32 13.16
N ILE A 149 20.05 22.56 12.07
CA ILE A 149 19.62 21.15 12.14
C ILE A 149 20.65 20.27 12.85
N GLU A 150 21.95 20.52 12.64
CA GLU A 150 23.03 19.80 13.32
C GLU A 150 23.06 20.16 14.81
N SER A 151 22.96 21.45 15.13
CA SER A 151 22.90 21.93 16.51
C SER A 151 21.69 21.35 17.26
N PHE A 152 20.53 21.32 16.60
CA PHE A 152 19.30 20.76 17.13
C PHE A 152 19.44 19.26 17.42
N LYS A 153 20.04 18.48 16.52
CA LYS A 153 20.34 17.06 16.74
C LYS A 153 21.11 16.83 18.05
N TYR A 154 22.19 17.58 18.29
CA TYR A 154 22.99 17.43 19.51
C TYR A 154 22.22 17.86 20.77
N SER A 155 21.36 18.87 20.67
CA SER A 155 20.49 19.27 21.78
C SER A 155 19.50 18.16 22.15
N VAL A 156 18.86 17.53 21.15
CA VAL A 156 17.94 16.40 21.36
C VAL A 156 18.67 15.22 22.00
N ILE A 157 19.83 14.81 21.48
CA ILE A 157 20.64 13.73 22.07
C ILE A 157 21.02 14.05 23.53
N GLY A 158 21.41 15.30 23.80
CA GLY A 158 21.71 15.77 25.16
C GLY A 158 20.53 15.61 26.11
N SER A 159 19.31 15.89 25.65
CA SER A 159 18.09 15.78 26.47
C SER A 159 17.66 14.32 26.74
N GLU A 160 17.81 13.41 25.77
CA GLU A 160 17.48 11.99 25.93
C GLU A 160 18.39 11.28 26.95
N ASN A 161 19.68 11.66 26.99
CA ASN A 161 20.63 11.13 27.96
C ASN A 161 20.35 11.57 29.41
N VAL A 162 19.65 12.70 29.60
CA VAL A 162 19.27 13.18 30.94
C VAL A 162 18.01 12.48 31.42
N ALA A 163 17.05 12.20 30.52
CA ALA A 163 15.81 11.51 30.85
C ALA A 163 15.95 10.00 31.11
N GLY A 164 17.03 9.36 30.65
CA GLY A 164 17.31 7.94 30.90
C GLY A 164 18.01 7.62 32.23
N ASN A 165 18.33 8.65 33.03
CA ASN A 165 19.03 8.52 34.32
C ASN A 165 18.12 8.75 35.55
N GLU A 166 16.80 8.84 35.35
CA GLU A 166 15.77 8.81 36.40
C GLU A 166 15.00 7.48 36.37
#